data_AF-A0AA35PGY4-F1
#
_entry.id   AF-A0AA35PGY4-F1
#
_cell.length_a   1.000
_cell.length_b   1.000
_cell.length_c   1.000
_cell.angle_alpha   90.00
_cell.angle_beta   90.00
_cell.angle_gamma   90.00
#
_symmetry.space_group_name_H-M   'P 1'
#
loop_
_entity.id
_entity.type
_entity.pdbx_description
1 polymer ?
#
loop_
_entity_poly.entity_id
_entity_poly.type
_entity_poly.pdbx_seq_one_letter_code
_entity_poly.pdbx_strand_id
1 'polypeptide(L)' 'MTKTKELSKDVTDKIVDLHKVGLGYKTIAKQLGEKMTTVGAIIRKWKKHKIVGMFI' A
#
# COMPACT_ATOMS: atom_id res chain seq x y z
N MET A 1 24.98 9.04 -5.71
CA MET A 1 24.08 8.24 -4.86
C MET A 1 22.67 8.81 -4.98
N THR A 2 21.99 8.41 -6.05
CA THR A 2 20.68 8.94 -6.47
C THR A 2 19.56 8.13 -5.82
N LYS A 3 18.71 8.77 -5.01
CA LYS A 3 17.25 8.86 -5.25
C LYS A 3 16.52 9.44 -4.04
N THR A 4 16.26 10.73 -4.15
CA THR A 4 15.01 11.37 -3.71
C THR A 4 13.81 10.58 -4.24
N LYS A 5 13.27 9.64 -3.42
CA LYS A 5 11.99 8.96 -3.68
C LYS A 5 11.39 8.27 -2.45
N GLU A 6 11.84 8.60 -1.24
CA GLU A 6 11.40 7.92 -0.01
C GLU A 6 9.97 8.27 0.41
N LEU A 7 9.53 9.51 0.16
CA LEU A 7 8.17 9.96 0.49
C LEU A 7 7.03 9.08 -0.10
N SER A 8 7.27 8.38 -1.21
CA SER A 8 6.25 7.53 -1.85
C SER A 8 6.14 6.13 -1.25
N LYS A 9 7.19 5.59 -0.62
CA LYS A 9 7.16 4.20 -0.12
C LYS A 9 6.45 4.10 1.22
N ASP A 10 6.71 5.06 2.11
CA ASP A 10 6.14 5.07 3.46
C ASP A 10 4.61 5.04 3.48
N VAL A 11 3.95 5.78 2.57
CA VAL A 11 2.47 5.75 2.46
C VAL A 11 1.99 4.39 1.96
N THR A 12 2.71 3.81 0.99
CA THR A 12 2.40 2.49 0.43
C THR A 12 2.52 1.39 1.49
N ASP A 13 3.60 1.43 2.28
CA ASP A 13 3.89 0.45 3.33
C ASP A 13 2.91 0.58 4.50
N LYS A 14 2.57 1.82 4.91
CA LYS A 14 1.52 2.07 5.91
C LYS A 14 0.16 1.52 5.46
N ILE A 15 -0.23 1.70 4.20
CA ILE A 15 -1.48 1.13 3.66
C ILE A 15 -1.46 -0.39 3.73
N VAL A 16 -0.34 -0.99 3.35
CA VAL A 16 -0.16 -2.45 3.36
C VAL A 16 -0.23 -3.00 4.78
N ASP A 17 0.42 -2.35 5.75
CA ASP A 17 0.39 -2.79 7.15
C ASP A 17 -1.00 -2.65 7.77
N LEU A 18 -1.68 -1.52 7.55
CA LEU A 18 -3.07 -1.36 7.99
C LEU A 18 -4.00 -2.40 7.34
N HIS A 19 -3.76 -2.76 6.08
CA HIS A 19 -4.50 -3.81 5.40
C HIS A 19 -4.21 -5.22 5.98
N LYS A 20 -2.95 -5.51 6.34
CA LYS A 20 -2.56 -6.78 7.00
C LYS A 20 -3.22 -6.94 8.37
N VAL A 21 -3.42 -5.83 9.10
CA VAL A 21 -4.15 -5.81 10.39
C VAL A 21 -5.66 -6.05 10.21
N GLY A 22 -6.16 -6.06 8.97
CA GLY A 22 -7.56 -6.32 8.66
C GLY A 22 -8.43 -5.05 8.63
N LEU A 23 -7.83 -3.87 8.58
CA LEU A 23 -8.58 -2.62 8.46
C LEU A 23 -9.21 -2.50 7.07
N GLY A 24 -10.48 -2.07 7.04
CA GLY A 24 -11.22 -1.83 5.81
C GLY A 24 -10.69 -0.61 5.06
N TYR A 25 -10.88 -0.61 3.73
CA TYR A 25 -10.40 0.45 2.83
C TYR A 25 -10.82 1.88 3.26
N LYS A 26 -12.05 2.03 3.77
CA LYS A 26 -12.59 3.32 4.23
C LYS A 26 -11.85 3.85 5.46
N THR A 27 -11.48 2.98 6.39
CA THR A 27 -10.75 3.34 7.61
C THR A 27 -9.32 3.74 7.28
N ILE A 28 -8.67 2.96 6.40
CA ILE A 28 -7.30 3.25 5.93
C ILE A 28 -7.24 4.60 5.22
N ALA A 29 -8.19 4.86 4.32
CA ALA A 29 -8.32 6.13 3.60
C ALA A 29 -8.49 7.31 4.56
N LYS A 30 -9.38 7.19 5.56
CA LYS A 30 -9.61 8.25 6.56
C LYS A 30 -8.39 8.48 7.45
N GLN A 31 -7.71 7.41 7.86
CA GLN A 31 -6.55 7.47 8.75
C GLN A 31 -5.33 8.09 8.09
N LEU A 32 -5.16 7.88 6.78
CA LEU A 32 -4.04 8.44 6.01
C LEU A 32 -4.40 9.75 5.31
N GLY A 33 -5.67 10.19 5.36
CA GLY A 33 -6.15 11.34 4.58
C GLY A 33 -6.09 11.11 3.07
N GLU A 34 -6.00 9.86 2.63
CA GLU A 34 -5.83 9.46 1.24
C GLU A 34 -7.16 9.09 0.59
N LYS A 35 -7.22 9.16 -0.74
CA LYS A 35 -8.40 8.70 -1.47
C LYS A 35 -8.50 7.18 -1.39
N MET A 36 -9.74 6.68 -1.24
CA MET A 36 -10.01 5.24 -1.22
C MET A 36 -9.56 4.54 -2.51
N THR A 37 -9.56 5.26 -3.64
CA THR A 37 -9.03 4.81 -4.93
C THR A 37 -7.52 4.58 -4.89
N THR A 38 -6.76 5.46 -4.23
CA THR A 38 -5.31 5.32 -4.02
C THR A 38 -5.00 4.09 -3.18
N VAL A 39 -5.73 3.91 -2.07
CA VAL A 39 -5.60 2.73 -1.18
C VAL A 39 -5.84 1.43 -1.97
N GLY A 40 -6.90 1.39 -2.78
CA GLY A 40 -7.21 0.23 -3.63
C GLY A 40 -6.15 -0.05 -4.70
N ALA A 41 -5.63 0.99 -5.37
CA ALA A 41 -4.57 0.84 -6.36
C ALA A 41 -3.28 0.29 -5.74
N ILE A 42 -2.93 0.76 -4.54
CA ILE A 42 -1.76 0.31 -3.78
C ILE A 42 -1.88 -1.16 -3.37
N ILE A 43 -3.02 -1.57 -2.80
CA ILE A 43 -3.24 -2.97 -2.39
C ILE A 43 -3.23 -3.91 -3.60
N ARG A 44 -3.83 -3.49 -4.73
CA ARG A 44 -3.78 -4.26 -6.00
C ARG A 44 -2.35 -4.42 -6.50
N LYS A 45 -1.56 -3.35 -6.49
CA LYS A 45 -0.15 -3.36 -6.87
C LYS A 45 0.66 -4.27 -5.94
N TRP A 46 0.46 -4.16 -4.63
CA TRP A 46 1.10 -5.01 -3.62
C TRP A 46 0.78 -6.50 -3.82
N LYS A 47 -0.49 -6.86 -4.06
CA LYS A 47 -0.86 -8.24 -4.38
C LYS A 47 -0.13 -8.77 -5.61
N LYS A 48 -0.05 -7.98 -6.70
CA LYS A 48 0.67 -8.37 -7.92
C LYS A 48 2.17 -8.61 -7.66
N HIS A 49 2.81 -7.76 -6.87
CA HIS A 49 4.22 -7.95 -6.51
C HIS A 49 4.46 -9.17 -5.63
N LYS A 50 3.54 -9.52 -4.72
CA LYS A 50 3.64 -10.75 -3.92
C LYS A 50 3.39 -12.03 -4.73
N ILE A 51 2.44 -12.01 -5.65
CA ILE A 51 2.11 -13.20 -6.47
C ILE A 51 3.28 -13.61 -7.38
N VAL A 52 4.05 -12.64 -7.90
CA VAL A 52 5.24 -12.93 -8.72
C VAL A 52 6.41 -13.50 -7.89
N GLY A 53 6.39 -13.36 -6.55
CA GLY A 53 7.42 -13.92 -5.66
C GLY A 53 7.09 -15.32 -5.10
N MET A 54 5.94 -15.91 -5.45
CA MET A 54 5.51 -17.23 -4.97
C MET A 54 5.31 -18.17 -6.15
N PHE A 55 6.37 -18.36 -6.94
CA PHE A 55 6.42 -19.34 -8.02
C PHE A 55 7.87 -19.81 -8.25
N ILE A 56 8.52 -20.34 -7.20
CA ILE A 56 9.66 -21.26 -7.30
C ILE A 56 9.61 -22.19 -6.09
#